data_AF-A0A7S0CFN0-F1
#
_entry.id   AF-A0A7S0CFN0-F1
#
_cell.length_a   1.000
_cell.length_b   1.000
_cell.length_c   1.000
_cell.angle_alpha   90.00
_cell.angle_beta   90.00
_cell.angle_gamma   90.00
#
_symmetry.space_group_name_H-M   'P 1'
#
loop_
_entity.id
_entity.type
_entity.pdbx_description
1 polymer ?
#
loop_
_entity_poly.entity_id
_entity_poly.type
_entity_poly.pdbx_seq_one_letter_code
_entity_poly.pdbx_strand_id
1 'polypeptide(L)'
;DGLICYQHDSDEFGPPGCSGTPKGERDYCFEMEMLPSSAPSTSTSPNGIFLEFKLELTTDAYGGETSWKVVNIDKNAVVGFNENYASNNAFRETYFFPGDVCYEFTISDSGGNGSCCGYGGRGGFTVSYDNIIVGTGGDFLFYDSFVFGDCLAPSAMISVKPSLVPSLEPSVQV
;
A
#
# COMPACT_ATOMS: atom_id res chain seq x y z
N ASP A 1 30.92 15.90 -8.52
CA ASP A 1 29.75 15.56 -9.35
C ASP A 1 29.05 16.83 -9.80
N GLY A 2 28.65 16.90 -11.07
CA GLY A 2 28.14 18.12 -11.71
C GLY A 2 26.73 17.91 -12.27
N LEU A 3 25.90 18.95 -12.19
CA LEU A 3 24.50 18.95 -12.65
C LEU A 3 24.41 18.83 -14.19
N ILE A 4 23.31 18.28 -14.70
CA ILE A 4 23.03 18.19 -16.14
C ILE A 4 22.38 19.50 -16.60
N CYS A 5 22.98 20.20 -17.56
CA CYS A 5 22.38 21.38 -18.19
C CYS A 5 21.38 21.00 -19.27
N TYR A 6 20.24 21.67 -19.25
CA TYR A 6 19.42 21.88 -20.43
C TYR A 6 19.46 23.37 -20.71
N GLN A 7 19.91 23.73 -21.90
CA GLN A 7 19.95 25.11 -22.36
C GLN A 7 19.22 25.22 -23.69
N HIS A 8 18.65 26.38 -23.96
CA HIS A 8 17.88 26.71 -25.15
C HIS A 8 18.81 26.79 -26.37
N ASP A 9 19.97 27.44 -26.21
CA ASP A 9 20.92 27.73 -27.28
C ASP A 9 22.36 27.35 -26.91
N SER A 10 23.14 26.87 -27.88
CA SER A 10 24.53 26.40 -27.68
C SER A 10 25.55 27.50 -27.38
N ASP A 11 25.18 28.77 -27.57
CA ASP A 11 26.10 29.91 -27.62
C ASP A 11 26.04 30.85 -26.40
N GLU A 12 25.17 30.57 -25.43
CA GLU A 12 25.11 31.32 -24.17
C GLU A 12 25.83 30.59 -23.02
N PHE A 13 26.32 31.37 -22.06
CA PHE A 13 26.96 30.83 -20.86
C PHE A 13 25.87 30.20 -19.99
N GLY A 14 25.73 28.87 -20.08
CA GLY A 14 24.78 28.10 -19.28
C GLY A 14 24.95 28.30 -17.77
N PRO A 15 24.00 27.83 -16.94
CA PRO A 15 24.01 28.07 -15.51
C PRO A 15 25.33 27.58 -14.87
N PRO A 16 25.97 28.38 -13.99
CA PRO A 16 27.28 28.05 -13.44
C PRO A 16 27.26 26.75 -12.61
N GLY A 17 28.23 25.86 -12.85
CA GLY A 17 28.40 24.59 -12.13
C GLY A 17 27.83 23.35 -12.83
N CYS A 18 27.60 23.43 -14.14
CA CYS A 18 26.71 22.54 -14.86
C CYS A 18 27.35 22.20 -16.24
N SER A 19 27.14 21.01 -16.81
CA SER A 19 27.63 20.62 -18.16
C SER A 19 26.59 19.78 -18.92
N GLY A 20 26.29 20.07 -20.18
CA GLY A 20 25.26 19.33 -20.93
C GLY A 20 25.07 19.73 -22.39
N THR A 21 24.09 19.11 -23.07
CA THR A 21 23.73 19.34 -24.49
C THR A 21 22.32 19.95 -24.56
N PRO A 22 22.09 21.01 -25.36
CA PRO A 22 20.79 21.69 -25.43
C PRO A 22 19.64 20.77 -25.85
N LYS A 23 18.52 20.83 -25.13
CA LYS A 23 17.28 20.10 -25.43
C LYS A 23 16.07 20.93 -24.98
N GLY A 24 15.43 21.64 -25.91
CA GLY A 24 14.10 22.24 -25.72
C GLY A 24 14.11 23.72 -25.37
N GLU A 25 12.94 24.22 -24.94
CA GLU A 25 12.59 25.64 -24.92
C GLU A 25 12.89 26.38 -23.58
N ARG A 26 13.62 25.77 -22.62
CA ARG A 26 13.91 26.41 -21.31
C ARG A 26 15.26 26.00 -20.73
N ASP A 27 15.94 26.94 -20.05
CA ASP A 27 17.21 26.72 -19.35
C ASP A 27 16.97 26.25 -17.91
N TYR A 28 17.42 25.03 -17.57
CA TYR A 28 17.39 24.55 -16.18
C TYR A 28 18.48 23.51 -15.94
N CYS A 29 18.99 23.48 -14.71
CA CYS A 29 19.88 22.43 -14.21
C CYS A 29 19.08 21.54 -13.26
N PHE A 30 19.29 20.23 -13.37
CA PHE A 30 18.80 19.30 -12.37
C PHE A 30 19.88 18.29 -11.99
N GLU A 31 19.76 17.79 -10.77
CA GLU A 31 20.65 16.81 -10.20
C GLU A 31 20.27 15.43 -10.75
N MET A 32 21.26 14.66 -11.22
CA MET A 32 21.08 13.37 -11.92
C MET A 32 20.35 12.30 -11.07
N GLU A 33 20.05 12.59 -9.80
CA GLU A 33 19.39 11.70 -8.84
C GLU A 33 17.87 11.57 -9.01
N MET A 34 17.23 12.27 -9.96
CA MET A 34 15.77 12.20 -10.19
C MET A 34 15.33 11.25 -11.33
N LEU A 35 16.14 10.26 -11.69
CA LEU A 35 15.60 9.13 -12.47
C LEU A 35 14.68 8.32 -11.54
N PRO A 36 13.45 7.95 -11.96
CA PRO A 36 12.63 7.02 -11.20
C PRO A 36 13.38 5.68 -11.13
N SER A 37 14.07 5.46 -10.01
CA SER A 37 14.70 4.18 -9.72
C SER A 37 13.59 3.17 -9.52
N SER A 38 13.66 2.06 -10.25
CA SER A 38 12.83 0.88 -10.06
C SER A 38 13.21 0.08 -8.81
N ALA A 39 14.11 0.61 -7.97
CA ALA A 39 14.45 0.08 -6.66
C ALA A 39 13.63 0.79 -5.57
N PRO A 40 13.22 0.08 -4.50
CA PRO A 40 12.51 0.68 -3.36
C PRO A 40 13.32 1.86 -2.80
N SER A 41 12.67 3.01 -2.69
CA SER A 41 13.29 4.28 -2.32
C SER A 41 13.36 4.40 -0.80
N THR A 42 14.40 3.87 -0.15
CA THR A 42 14.68 4.20 1.25
C THR A 42 15.30 5.61 1.35
N SER A 43 14.44 6.63 1.28
CA SER A 43 14.82 8.03 1.55
C SER A 43 15.13 8.18 3.04
N THR A 44 16.41 8.19 3.39
CA THR A 44 16.85 8.47 4.77
C THR A 44 16.90 9.98 4.96
N SER A 45 15.76 10.56 5.34
CA SER A 45 15.71 11.91 5.92
C SER A 45 16.35 11.90 7.31
N PRO A 46 16.97 12.99 7.78
CA PRO A 46 17.45 13.11 9.17
C PRO A 46 16.36 12.91 10.24
N ASN A 47 15.08 12.85 9.84
CA ASN A 47 13.92 12.58 10.70
C ASN A 47 13.40 11.12 10.62
N GLY A 48 14.18 10.19 10.06
CA GLY A 48 13.77 8.79 9.84
C GLY A 48 13.25 8.54 8.43
N ILE A 49 13.23 7.26 8.04
CA ILE A 49 12.67 6.82 6.75
C ILE A 49 11.15 6.73 6.92
N PHE A 50 10.38 7.37 6.02
CA PHE A 50 8.94 7.20 5.94
C PHE A 50 8.61 6.45 4.66
N LEU A 51 7.82 5.38 4.77
CA LEU A 51 7.41 4.54 3.67
C LEU A 51 5.94 4.76 3.36
N GLU A 52 5.60 4.67 2.08
CA GLU A 52 4.24 4.86 1.60
C GLU A 52 3.39 3.62 1.92
N PHE A 53 2.29 3.84 2.64
CA PHE A 53 1.17 2.92 2.74
C PHE A 53 0.10 3.35 1.74
N LYS A 54 -0.40 2.40 0.97
CA LYS A 54 -1.50 2.62 0.03
C LYS A 54 -2.54 1.53 0.18
N LEU A 55 -3.79 1.92 0.36
CA LEU A 55 -4.96 1.04 0.33
C LEU A 55 -5.79 1.36 -0.91
N GLU A 56 -6.00 0.36 -1.75
CA GLU A 56 -6.97 0.39 -2.84
C GLU A 56 -8.19 -0.41 -2.39
N LEU A 57 -9.32 0.26 -2.26
CA LEU A 57 -10.56 -0.29 -1.71
C LEU A 57 -11.66 -0.18 -2.76
N THR A 58 -12.37 -1.28 -3.00
CA THR A 58 -13.63 -1.29 -3.73
C THR A 58 -14.74 -1.69 -2.76
N THR A 59 -15.83 -0.93 -2.75
CA THR A 59 -16.99 -1.19 -1.89
C THR A 59 -18.11 -1.87 -2.67
N ASP A 60 -18.95 -2.61 -1.95
CA ASP A 60 -20.16 -3.22 -2.47
C ASP A 60 -21.36 -2.24 -2.33
N ALA A 61 -22.59 -2.74 -2.42
CA ALA A 61 -23.81 -1.95 -2.28
C ALA A 61 -23.96 -1.27 -0.90
N TYR A 62 -23.14 -1.61 0.08
CA TYR A 62 -23.19 -1.12 1.45
C TYR A 62 -21.86 -0.52 1.91
N GLY A 63 -21.22 0.30 1.07
CA GLY A 63 -19.93 0.94 1.39
C GLY A 63 -19.89 1.69 2.73
N GLY A 64 -21.04 2.20 3.23
CA GLY A 64 -21.12 2.87 4.52
C GLY A 64 -20.80 1.98 5.72
N GLU A 65 -20.86 0.65 5.55
CA GLU A 65 -20.52 -0.34 6.58
C GLU A 65 -19.01 -0.62 6.64
N THR A 66 -18.27 -0.24 5.58
CA THR A 66 -16.83 -0.46 5.48
C THR A 66 -16.04 0.60 6.23
N SER A 67 -15.12 0.15 7.07
CA SER A 67 -14.13 1.01 7.75
C SER A 67 -12.79 0.30 7.83
N TRP A 68 -11.70 1.04 8.02
CA TRP A 68 -10.39 0.44 8.27
C TRP A 68 -9.57 1.29 9.23
N LYS A 69 -8.57 0.66 9.85
CA LYS A 69 -7.57 1.32 10.68
C LYS A 69 -6.19 0.68 10.50
N VAL A 70 -5.17 1.47 10.80
CA VAL A 70 -3.79 1.04 10.97
C VAL A 70 -3.35 1.40 12.38
N VAL A 71 -2.81 0.41 13.11
CA VAL A 71 -2.31 0.57 14.47
C VAL A 71 -0.79 0.36 14.47
N ASN A 72 -0.05 1.30 15.06
CA ASN A 72 1.33 1.08 15.48
C ASN A 72 1.29 0.14 16.69
N ILE A 73 1.79 -1.09 16.51
CA ILE A 73 1.69 -2.14 17.53
C ILE A 73 2.54 -1.81 18.75
N ASP A 74 3.75 -1.28 18.55
CA ASP A 74 4.69 -0.96 19.63
C ASP A 74 4.14 0.09 20.60
N LYS A 75 3.38 1.06 20.06
CA LYS A 75 2.77 2.15 20.83
C LYS A 75 1.30 1.91 21.16
N ASN A 76 0.71 0.84 20.63
CA ASN A 76 -0.73 0.58 20.65
C ASN A 76 -1.56 1.83 20.26
N ALA A 77 -1.16 2.49 19.17
CA ALA A 77 -1.72 3.77 18.74
C ALA A 77 -2.28 3.69 17.33
N VAL A 78 -3.50 4.19 17.11
CA VAL A 78 -4.09 4.32 15.77
C VAL A 78 -3.36 5.43 15.02
N VAL A 79 -2.78 5.11 13.88
CA VAL A 79 -2.00 6.02 13.03
C VAL A 79 -2.63 6.27 11.66
N GLY A 80 -3.62 5.46 11.28
CA GLY A 80 -4.44 5.66 10.08
C GLY A 80 -5.84 5.11 10.33
N PHE A 81 -6.86 5.77 9.79
CA PHE A 81 -8.25 5.37 9.94
C PHE A 81 -9.13 6.09 8.93
N ASN A 82 -10.14 5.40 8.38
CA ASN A 82 -11.23 6.01 7.64
C ASN A 82 -12.48 5.10 7.65
N GLU A 83 -13.65 5.70 7.42
CA GLU A 83 -14.98 5.06 7.48
C GLU A 83 -16.00 5.80 6.59
N ASN A 84 -17.24 5.31 6.52
CA ASN A 84 -18.37 5.93 5.82
C ASN A 84 -18.16 6.08 4.30
N TYR A 85 -17.76 5.01 3.63
CA TYR A 85 -17.56 5.03 2.18
C TYR A 85 -18.86 5.06 1.39
N ALA A 86 -18.83 5.67 0.19
CA ALA A 86 -19.95 5.56 -0.74
C ALA A 86 -20.00 4.16 -1.37
N SER A 87 -21.20 3.60 -1.50
CA SER A 87 -21.43 2.27 -2.08
C SER A 87 -21.03 2.18 -3.56
N ASN A 88 -20.67 0.96 -3.99
CA ASN A 88 -20.34 0.58 -5.37
C ASN A 88 -19.26 1.48 -6.00
N ASN A 89 -18.26 1.87 -5.21
CA ASN A 89 -17.23 2.81 -5.63
C ASN A 89 -15.83 2.32 -5.26
N ALA A 90 -14.83 2.88 -5.93
CA ALA A 90 -13.41 2.62 -5.70
C ALA A 90 -12.75 3.82 -5.02
N PHE A 91 -11.91 3.54 -4.03
CA PHE A 91 -11.19 4.50 -3.23
C PHE A 91 -9.70 4.15 -3.21
N ARG A 92 -8.86 5.19 -3.12
CA ARG A 92 -7.43 5.03 -2.90
C ARG A 92 -7.03 5.93 -1.74
N GLU A 93 -6.49 5.31 -0.71
CA GLU A 93 -5.98 5.97 0.50
C GLU A 93 -4.46 5.89 0.49
N THR A 94 -3.79 7.01 0.78
CA THR A 94 -2.33 7.08 0.83
C THR A 94 -1.88 7.74 2.12
N TYR A 95 -1.01 7.06 2.86
CA TYR A 95 -0.42 7.50 4.11
C TYR A 95 1.09 7.27 4.09
N PHE A 96 1.82 7.99 4.94
CA PHE A 96 3.26 7.79 5.11
C PHE A 96 3.54 7.46 6.56
N PHE A 97 4.18 6.32 6.79
CA PHE A 97 4.46 5.80 8.12
C PHE A 97 5.97 5.59 8.31
N PRO A 98 6.52 5.80 9.52
CA PRO A 98 7.90 5.41 9.83
C PRO A 98 8.20 3.97 9.39
N GLY A 99 9.35 3.78 8.72
CA GLY A 99 9.73 2.50 8.13
C GLY A 99 10.28 1.46 9.11
N ASP A 100 10.64 1.88 10.31
CA ASP A 100 11.24 1.09 11.39
C ASP A 100 10.21 0.67 12.46
N VAL A 101 8.96 0.50 12.04
CA VAL A 101 7.82 0.24 12.94
C VAL A 101 6.98 -0.92 12.43
N CYS A 102 6.44 -1.69 13.38
CA CYS A 102 5.48 -2.75 13.10
C CYS A 102 4.03 -2.24 13.19
N TYR A 103 3.24 -2.55 12.16
CA TYR A 103 1.85 -2.10 12.02
C TYR A 103 0.87 -3.26 11.87
N GLU A 104 -0.35 -3.07 12.36
CA GLU A 104 -1.49 -3.92 12.05
C GLU A 104 -2.51 -3.13 11.23
N PHE A 105 -2.87 -3.65 10.06
CA PHE A 105 -4.03 -3.20 9.30
C PHE A 105 -5.25 -4.01 9.72
N THR A 106 -6.38 -3.34 9.90
CA THR A 106 -7.68 -3.98 10.09
C THR A 106 -8.70 -3.30 9.20
N ILE A 107 -9.45 -4.08 8.43
CA ILE A 107 -10.66 -3.63 7.72
C ILE A 107 -11.87 -4.31 8.35
N SER A 108 -12.96 -3.58 8.49
CA SER A 108 -14.19 -4.02 9.14
C SER A 108 -15.41 -3.72 8.29
N ASP A 109 -16.41 -4.56 8.42
CA ASP A 109 -17.75 -4.44 7.85
C ASP A 109 -18.75 -4.61 9.00
N SER A 110 -19.52 -3.56 9.30
CA SER A 110 -20.48 -3.58 10.40
C SER A 110 -21.74 -4.41 10.11
N GLY A 111 -22.06 -4.63 8.84
CA GLY A 111 -23.24 -5.38 8.41
C GLY A 111 -23.10 -6.88 8.60
N GLY A 112 -21.87 -7.41 8.58
CA GLY A 112 -21.59 -8.83 8.83
C GLY A 112 -22.00 -9.77 7.69
N ASN A 113 -22.62 -9.22 6.65
CA ASN A 113 -22.89 -9.82 5.36
C ASN A 113 -21.62 -10.01 4.53
N GLY A 114 -20.55 -9.32 4.93
CA GLY A 114 -19.27 -9.30 4.25
C GLY A 114 -19.30 -8.47 2.99
N SER A 115 -18.10 -8.08 2.54
CA SER A 115 -17.92 -7.28 1.33
C SER A 115 -18.02 -8.10 0.04
N CYS A 116 -18.27 -9.42 0.10
CA CYS A 116 -18.46 -10.25 -1.08
C CYS A 116 -19.68 -11.17 -1.07
N CYS A 117 -20.24 -11.28 -2.29
CA CYS A 117 -20.77 -12.51 -2.89
C CYS A 117 -22.26 -12.77 -2.61
N GLY A 118 -23.10 -11.86 -3.10
CA GLY A 118 -24.56 -11.99 -3.10
C GLY A 118 -25.22 -10.84 -3.87
N TYR A 119 -26.44 -10.46 -3.47
CA TYR A 119 -27.18 -9.34 -4.07
C TYR A 119 -26.49 -7.96 -3.91
N GLY A 120 -25.51 -7.85 -2.99
CA GLY A 120 -24.79 -6.61 -2.69
C GLY A 120 -23.60 -6.29 -3.59
N GLY A 121 -23.11 -7.22 -4.43
CA GLY A 121 -21.94 -6.99 -5.29
C GLY A 121 -20.64 -7.58 -4.73
N ARG A 122 -19.50 -7.11 -5.26
CA ARG A 122 -18.15 -7.51 -4.86
C ARG A 122 -17.34 -6.28 -4.50
N GLY A 123 -17.05 -6.14 -3.21
CA GLY A 123 -16.00 -5.29 -2.67
C GLY A 123 -14.71 -6.09 -2.45
N GLY A 124 -13.68 -5.38 -2.02
CA GLY A 124 -12.36 -5.95 -1.83
C GLY A 124 -11.32 -4.87 -1.60
N PHE A 125 -10.15 -5.29 -1.16
CA PHE A 125 -9.06 -4.38 -0.88
C PHE A 125 -7.71 -4.95 -1.31
N THR A 126 -6.78 -4.06 -1.62
CA THR A 126 -5.35 -4.34 -1.80
C THR A 126 -4.56 -3.31 -1.04
N VAL A 127 -3.66 -3.76 -0.18
CA VAL A 127 -2.75 -2.91 0.59
C VAL A 127 -1.34 -3.13 0.08
N SER A 128 -0.66 -2.03 -0.26
CA SER A 128 0.76 -2.01 -0.55
C SER A 128 1.52 -1.10 0.42
N TYR A 129 2.71 -1.52 0.83
CA TYR A 129 3.63 -0.77 1.67
C TYR A 129 5.00 -0.73 1.00
N ASP A 130 5.55 0.47 0.80
CA ASP A 130 6.76 0.72 -0.01
C ASP A 130 6.71 0.02 -1.38
N ASN A 131 5.59 0.17 -2.07
CA ASN A 131 5.30 -0.46 -3.37
C ASN A 131 5.23 -2.00 -3.39
N ILE A 132 5.31 -2.67 -2.24
CA ILE A 132 5.14 -4.11 -2.11
C ILE A 132 3.72 -4.42 -1.64
N ILE A 133 3.02 -5.32 -2.32
CA ILE A 133 1.70 -5.78 -1.86
C ILE A 133 1.89 -6.61 -0.59
N VAL A 134 1.30 -6.16 0.52
CA VAL A 134 1.40 -6.80 1.84
C VAL A 134 0.10 -7.49 2.26
N GLY A 135 -1.02 -7.18 1.60
CA GLY A 135 -2.29 -7.86 1.84
C GLY A 135 -3.30 -7.60 0.73
N THR A 136 -4.15 -8.60 0.48
CA THR A 136 -5.33 -8.51 -0.40
C THR A 136 -6.48 -9.26 0.23
N GLY A 137 -7.71 -8.81 -0.01
CA GLY A 137 -8.89 -9.45 0.56
C GLY A 137 -10.19 -8.89 0.02
N GLY A 138 -11.29 -9.26 0.68
CA GLY A 138 -12.66 -8.97 0.25
C GLY A 138 -13.67 -10.08 0.62
N ASP A 139 -13.16 -11.26 1.00
CA ASP A 139 -13.97 -12.39 1.45
C ASP A 139 -13.91 -12.53 2.98
N PHE A 140 -14.44 -11.53 3.70
CA PHE A 140 -14.57 -11.56 5.16
C PHE A 140 -15.99 -11.16 5.58
N LEU A 141 -16.51 -11.72 6.67
CA LEU A 141 -17.85 -11.41 7.17
C LEU A 141 -17.87 -10.09 7.95
N PHE A 142 -17.02 -9.95 8.96
CA PHE A 142 -17.02 -8.81 9.87
C PHE A 142 -15.72 -8.00 9.82
N TYR A 143 -14.58 -8.66 9.69
CA TYR A 143 -13.30 -7.99 9.56
C TYR A 143 -12.23 -8.92 8.99
N ASP A 144 -11.15 -8.32 8.50
CA ASP A 144 -9.89 -9.00 8.17
C ASP A 144 -8.72 -8.16 8.71
N SER A 145 -7.62 -8.81 9.11
CA SER A 145 -6.44 -8.13 9.63
C SER A 145 -5.15 -8.84 9.30
N PHE A 146 -4.09 -8.06 9.11
CA PHE A 146 -2.75 -8.57 8.91
C PHE A 146 -1.71 -7.54 9.34
N VAL A 147 -0.50 -8.03 9.58
CA VAL A 147 0.63 -7.27 10.10
C VAL A 147 1.59 -6.94 8.95
N PHE A 148 2.15 -5.73 8.95
CA PHE A 148 3.11 -5.25 7.95
C PHE A 148 4.12 -4.26 8.56
N GLY A 149 5.18 -3.94 7.83
CA GLY A 149 6.27 -3.08 8.32
C GLY A 149 7.43 -3.87 8.93
N ASP A 150 8.23 -3.23 9.78
CA ASP A 150 9.38 -3.85 10.44
C ASP A 150 8.96 -4.66 11.68
N CYS A 151 8.18 -5.69 11.41
CA CYS A 151 7.75 -6.63 12.41
C CYS A 151 8.85 -7.67 12.56
N LEU A 152 9.50 -7.72 13.73
CA LEU A 152 10.40 -8.82 14.09
C LEU A 152 9.64 -10.12 13.86
N ALA A 153 9.88 -10.77 12.72
CA ALA A 153 9.14 -11.96 12.38
C ALA A 153 9.35 -12.96 13.52
N PRO A 154 8.30 -13.45 14.21
CA PRO A 154 8.45 -14.72 14.87
C PRO A 154 8.81 -15.69 13.75
N SER A 155 10.03 -16.20 13.79
CA SER A 155 10.52 -17.16 12.80
C SER A 155 9.46 -18.25 12.62
N ALA A 156 8.96 -18.40 11.39
CA ALA A 156 8.12 -19.50 10.95
C ALA A 156 6.72 -19.66 11.59
N MET A 157 5.81 -18.70 11.38
CA MET A 157 4.40 -19.06 11.24
C MET A 157 3.98 -18.93 9.77
N ILE A 158 4.33 -19.97 9.00
CA ILE A 158 3.62 -20.33 7.78
C ILE A 158 2.15 -20.54 8.17
N SER A 159 1.33 -19.51 7.95
CA SER A 159 -0.12 -19.61 8.06
C SER A 159 -0.64 -20.39 6.85
N VAL A 160 -0.57 -21.72 6.95
CA VAL A 160 -1.41 -22.57 6.10
C VAL A 160 -2.83 -22.39 6.62
N LYS A 161 -3.62 -21.59 5.90
CA LYS A 161 -5.09 -21.55 6.06
C LYS A 161 -5.61 -22.99 6.17
N PRO A 162 -6.31 -23.37 7.26
CA PRO A 162 -6.89 -24.71 7.36
C PRO A 162 -7.89 -24.90 6.22
N SER A 163 -7.57 -25.82 5.29
CA SER A 163 -8.54 -26.30 4.32
C SER A 163 -9.53 -27.18 5.04
N LEU A 164 -10.74 -26.65 5.28
CA LEU A 164 -11.88 -27.40 5.79
C LEU A 164 -12.35 -28.37 4.70
N VAL A 165 -11.73 -29.55 4.64
CA VAL A 165 -12.32 -30.70 3.93
C VAL A 165 -13.40 -31.34 4.80
N PRO A 166 -14.53 -31.72 4.19
CA PRO A 166 -15.11 -33.02 4.46
C PRO A 166 -15.08 -33.84 3.17
N SER A 167 -14.12 -34.77 3.06
CA SER A 167 -14.17 -35.82 2.05
C SER A 167 -15.16 -36.88 2.52
N LEU A 168 -16.40 -36.81 2.03
CA LEU A 168 -17.39 -37.87 2.20
C LEU A 168 -17.11 -38.97 1.18
N GLU A 169 -16.48 -40.05 1.62
CA GLU A 169 -16.40 -41.30 0.87
C GLU A 169 -17.08 -42.41 1.70
N PRO A 170 -18.18 -43.03 1.21
CA PRO A 170 -18.82 -44.11 1.94
C PRO A 170 -18.10 -45.43 1.64
N SER A 171 -17.45 -46.00 2.65
CA SER A 171 -17.06 -47.42 2.63
C SER A 171 -18.25 -48.27 3.01
N VAL A 172 -18.89 -48.93 2.04
CA VAL A 172 -19.80 -50.05 2.33
C VAL A 172 -19.09 -51.36 1.99
N GLN A 173 -18.94 -52.15 3.05
CA GLN A 173 -18.42 -53.51 3.10
C GLN A 173 -19.38 -54.50 2.44
N VAL A 174 -18.85 -55.45 1.66
CA VAL A 174 -19.27 -56.87 1.62
C VAL A 174 -18.03 -57.73 1.43
#